data_AF-A0A7S2QLA7-F1
#
_entry.id   AF-A0A7S2QLA7-F1
#
_cell.length_a   1.000
_cell.length_b   1.000
_cell.length_c   1.000
_cell.angle_alpha   90.00
_cell.angle_beta   90.00
_cell.angle_gamma   90.00
#
_symmetry.space_group_name_H-M   'P 1'
#
loop_
_entity.id
_entity.type
_entity.pdbx_description
1 polymer ?
#
loop_
_entity_poly.entity_id
_entity_poly.type
_entity_poly.pdbx_seq_one_letter_code
_entity_poly.pdbx_strand_id
1 'polypeptide(L)'
;VEEAHAETHDSKEVEEAHAEHLEGEGGMLFQIDVAVALMLLGGVVFNMSLFYLVTHPDDDIRLHSWQVISRTMCIFTAVLLYRAFDGLVEAAATYLIEPSFGPMPRLLLLIEYIGVFLLYGALSWTILFLTRQCSAIANMADKLEEKERKVRGEDLKHRMTTWSSLMSDMTAFGWIDAGVSLRNMMGQESVWASFATVGITIGFLAASFEVAARVRGKPKEDQTVETIVTEVWSEEAEECENEIAGTAISLLLTQAVIACVVSPEKVEHRRLNEAAHHHHQHSLDLHHGAHALATEGNVIAMVLVALVFAVMTVASVFAINMAHPPSGHAGDHDHEGRRLSPRRTITKAILSSRWAHVFQHMAAMSFAWSLQYAGRWQIARILKQIGLPFTEHSTAEQVIVALTLMLVSFAFIFVLDYFEDLDATGEVADRCIRSISTALGILIGFSWEHSFESGVTVLSTELKVLASSNPATMRMVLSVAVSSVVIPAWRKHIVGKVHKLELEHYERNGMELTSQLAWLLESSHGKQQPGRHGTKVVRRMQAAVSPGHGPNDAPGGAQGSRAESRMFSREYTRLHP
;
A
#
# COMPACT_ATOMS: atom_id res chain seq x y z
N VAL A 1 40.61 50.44 38.49
CA VAL A 1 41.22 49.11 38.30
C VAL A 1 40.14 48.03 38.28
N GLU A 2 39.13 48.08 39.16
CA GLU A 2 37.94 47.19 39.06
C GLU A 2 37.09 47.41 37.79
N GLU A 3 36.87 48.66 37.34
CA GLU A 3 36.13 48.94 36.08
C GLU A 3 36.83 48.43 34.80
N ALA A 4 38.17 48.48 34.77
CA ALA A 4 38.95 47.98 33.62
C ALA A 4 39.00 46.43 33.56
N HIS A 5 38.72 45.76 34.67
CA HIS A 5 38.60 44.30 34.73
C HIS A 5 37.18 43.81 34.36
N ALA A 6 36.16 44.67 34.43
CA ALA A 6 34.80 44.34 34.02
C ALA A 6 34.62 44.40 32.48
N GLU A 7 35.21 45.40 31.81
CA GLU A 7 35.13 45.53 30.33
C GLU A 7 35.92 44.44 29.57
N THR A 8 36.92 43.82 30.22
CA THR A 8 37.71 42.72 29.63
C THR A 8 37.08 41.34 29.81
N HIS A 9 36.08 41.20 30.70
CA HIS A 9 35.31 39.95 30.86
C HIS A 9 34.16 39.89 29.85
N ASP A 10 33.48 41.00 29.62
CA ASP A 10 32.35 41.12 28.68
C ASP A 10 32.78 40.92 27.22
N SER A 11 33.98 41.39 26.85
CA SER A 11 34.55 41.20 25.51
C SER A 11 34.95 39.76 25.20
N LYS A 12 35.39 38.99 26.21
CA LYS A 12 35.73 37.57 26.04
C LYS A 12 34.51 36.67 25.94
N GLU A 13 33.47 36.94 26.72
CA GLU A 13 32.20 36.19 26.63
C GLU A 13 31.50 36.40 25.28
N VAL A 14 31.57 37.61 24.72
CA VAL A 14 31.04 37.89 23.37
C VAL A 14 31.86 37.22 22.26
N GLU A 15 33.19 37.16 22.40
CA GLU A 15 34.08 36.51 21.42
C GLU A 15 33.96 34.97 21.46
N GLU A 16 33.83 34.37 22.65
CA GLU A 16 33.53 32.94 22.82
C GLU A 16 32.13 32.60 22.28
N ALA A 17 31.11 33.41 22.57
CA ALA A 17 29.76 33.20 22.02
C ALA A 17 29.73 33.32 20.49
N HIS A 18 30.52 34.22 19.90
CA HIS A 18 30.61 34.36 18.45
C HIS A 18 31.39 33.21 17.79
N ALA A 19 32.44 32.72 18.44
CA ALA A 19 33.18 31.54 17.99
C ALA A 19 32.34 30.25 18.05
N GLU A 20 31.59 30.04 19.14
CA GLU A 20 30.65 28.91 19.25
C GLU A 20 29.54 28.98 18.20
N HIS A 21 29.03 30.18 17.89
CA HIS A 21 28.03 30.37 16.84
C HIS A 21 28.59 30.05 15.44
N LEU A 22 29.83 30.44 15.14
CA LEU A 22 30.49 30.16 13.86
C LEU A 22 30.84 28.66 13.69
N GLU A 23 31.27 27.99 14.76
CA GLU A 23 31.48 26.54 14.75
C GLU A 23 30.16 25.77 14.57
N GLY A 24 29.07 26.26 15.18
CA GLY A 24 27.72 25.71 15.00
C GLY A 24 27.18 25.85 13.57
N GLU A 25 27.35 27.02 12.94
CA GLU A 25 26.95 27.25 11.55
C GLU A 25 27.73 26.38 10.56
N GLY A 26 29.05 26.24 10.76
CA GLY A 26 29.89 25.37 9.94
C GLY A 26 29.49 23.91 10.00
N GLY A 27 29.16 23.41 11.20
CA GLY A 27 28.63 22.06 11.40
C GLY A 27 27.28 21.82 10.72
N MET A 28 26.37 22.81 10.78
CA MET A 28 25.05 22.73 10.15
C MET A 28 25.16 22.67 8.61
N LEU A 29 25.98 23.54 8.02
CA LEU A 29 26.20 23.54 6.56
C LEU A 29 26.78 22.21 6.07
N PHE A 30 27.75 21.64 6.80
CA PHE A 30 28.32 20.34 6.48
C PHE A 30 27.26 19.22 6.49
N GLN A 31 26.35 19.22 7.47
CA GLN A 31 25.27 18.23 7.53
C GLN A 31 24.30 18.36 6.34
N ILE A 32 23.96 19.60 5.95
CA ILE A 32 23.10 19.86 4.79
C ILE A 32 23.77 19.37 3.51
N ASP A 33 25.05 19.69 3.30
CA ASP A 33 25.79 19.28 2.11
C ASP A 33 25.88 17.75 1.98
N VAL A 34 26.15 17.05 3.09
CA VAL A 34 26.15 15.59 3.13
C VAL A 34 24.76 15.02 2.81
N ALA A 35 23.71 15.58 3.39
CA ALA A 35 22.34 15.14 3.15
C ALA A 35 21.93 15.33 1.68
N VAL A 36 22.25 16.48 1.10
CA VAL A 36 21.98 16.78 -0.31
C VAL A 36 22.78 15.85 -1.22
N ALA A 37 24.07 15.62 -0.93
CA ALA A 37 24.91 14.69 -1.69
C ALA A 37 24.36 13.25 -1.65
N LEU A 38 23.96 12.76 -0.47
CA LEU A 38 23.34 11.44 -0.31
C LEU A 38 21.98 11.36 -1.02
N MET A 39 21.17 12.43 -0.95
CA MET A 39 19.88 12.49 -1.64
C MET A 39 20.05 12.41 -3.16
N LEU A 40 21.00 13.16 -3.72
CA LEU A 40 21.29 13.16 -5.15
C LEU A 40 21.84 11.79 -5.60
N LEU A 41 22.85 11.26 -4.91
CA LEU A 41 23.44 9.97 -5.25
C LEU A 41 22.44 8.82 -5.09
N GLY A 42 21.76 8.78 -3.95
CA GLY A 42 20.74 7.78 -3.65
C GLY A 42 19.55 7.86 -4.60
N GLY A 43 19.13 9.07 -4.97
CA GLY A 43 18.07 9.28 -5.97
C GLY A 43 18.46 8.78 -7.36
N VAL A 44 19.71 8.98 -7.80
CA VAL A 44 20.18 8.43 -9.09
C VAL A 44 20.23 6.90 -9.05
N VAL A 45 20.82 6.33 -7.99
CA VAL A 45 20.88 4.86 -7.81
C VAL A 45 19.46 4.29 -7.78
N PHE A 46 18.55 4.92 -7.06
CA PHE A 46 17.14 4.51 -6.99
C PHE A 46 16.47 4.48 -8.36
N ASN A 47 16.54 5.59 -9.09
CA ASN A 47 15.89 5.69 -10.39
C ASN A 47 16.46 4.65 -11.36
N MET A 48 17.78 4.44 -11.36
CA MET A 48 18.42 3.42 -12.21
C MET A 48 18.03 1.99 -11.80
N SER A 49 17.94 1.70 -10.49
CA SER A 49 17.46 0.41 -9.99
C SER A 49 16.01 0.16 -10.37
N LEU A 50 15.14 1.16 -10.27
CA LEU A 50 13.76 1.06 -10.75
C LEU A 50 13.70 0.77 -12.24
N PHE A 51 14.50 1.47 -13.06
CA PHE A 51 14.54 1.20 -14.50
C PHE A 51 14.98 -0.24 -14.80
N TYR A 52 15.98 -0.75 -14.07
CA TYR A 52 16.42 -2.13 -14.22
C TYR A 52 15.30 -3.12 -13.86
N LEU A 53 14.62 -2.92 -12.74
CA LEU A 53 13.53 -3.75 -12.25
C LEU A 53 12.31 -3.76 -13.20
N VAL A 54 11.87 -2.60 -13.66
CA VAL A 54 10.70 -2.51 -14.57
C VAL A 54 10.99 -2.95 -16.01
N THR A 55 12.27 -3.11 -16.37
CA THR A 55 12.71 -3.61 -17.68
C THR A 55 13.39 -4.97 -17.58
N HIS A 56 13.22 -5.67 -16.46
CA HIS A 56 13.86 -6.97 -16.24
C HIS A 56 13.43 -7.97 -17.34
N PRO A 57 14.35 -8.86 -17.79
CA PRO A 57 14.01 -9.90 -18.77
C PRO A 57 12.97 -10.89 -18.25
N ASP A 58 12.95 -11.12 -16.94
CA ASP A 58 11.92 -11.92 -16.29
C ASP A 58 10.59 -11.15 -16.21
N ASP A 59 9.52 -11.81 -16.65
CA ASP A 59 8.20 -11.22 -16.70
C ASP A 59 7.54 -11.10 -15.32
N ASP A 60 7.90 -11.98 -14.38
CA ASP A 60 7.36 -12.00 -13.02
C ASP A 60 8.00 -10.89 -12.18
N ILE A 61 9.33 -10.76 -12.23
CA ILE A 61 10.04 -9.59 -11.64
C ILE A 61 9.47 -8.30 -12.21
N ARG A 62 9.24 -8.24 -13.52
CA ARG A 62 8.70 -7.06 -14.17
C ARG A 62 7.30 -6.75 -13.65
N LEU A 63 6.40 -7.74 -13.64
CA LEU A 63 5.03 -7.58 -13.14
C LEU A 63 5.03 -7.10 -11.67
N HIS A 64 5.79 -7.77 -10.81
CA HIS A 64 5.89 -7.42 -9.39
C HIS A 64 6.46 -6.03 -9.18
N SER A 65 7.48 -5.65 -9.95
CA SER A 65 8.04 -4.30 -9.91
C SER A 65 6.99 -3.24 -10.26
N TRP A 66 6.20 -3.47 -11.30
CA TRP A 66 5.10 -2.56 -11.66
C TRP A 66 3.99 -2.52 -10.61
N GLN A 67 3.65 -3.66 -10.00
CA GLN A 67 2.66 -3.73 -8.90
C GLN A 67 3.14 -2.96 -7.67
N VAL A 68 4.40 -3.15 -7.26
CA VAL A 68 5.02 -2.43 -6.14
C VAL A 68 5.04 -0.93 -6.40
N ILE A 69 5.43 -0.49 -7.62
CA ILE A 69 5.40 0.92 -8.00
C ILE A 69 3.97 1.48 -7.96
N SER A 70 3.00 0.72 -8.47
CA SER A 70 1.60 1.13 -8.46
C SER A 70 1.07 1.30 -7.03
N ARG A 71 1.29 0.31 -6.15
CA ARG A 71 0.83 0.34 -4.76
C ARG A 71 1.52 1.44 -3.96
N THR A 72 2.82 1.67 -4.15
CA THR A 72 3.55 2.76 -3.49
C THR A 72 3.06 4.14 -3.92
N MET A 73 2.80 4.36 -5.21
CA MET A 73 2.20 5.62 -5.68
C MET A 73 0.78 5.83 -5.13
N CYS A 74 -0.03 4.78 -5.06
CA CYS A 74 -1.37 4.82 -4.47
C CYS A 74 -1.32 5.25 -3.00
N ILE A 75 -0.57 4.52 -2.17
CA ILE A 75 -0.43 4.83 -0.74
C ILE A 75 0.11 6.24 -0.54
N PHE A 76 1.17 6.61 -1.26
CA PHE A 76 1.77 7.94 -1.15
C PHE A 76 0.75 9.06 -1.45
N THR A 77 0.01 8.96 -2.56
CA THR A 77 -0.99 9.96 -2.92
C THR A 77 -2.19 9.96 -1.97
N ALA A 78 -2.59 8.78 -1.48
CA ALA A 78 -3.65 8.65 -0.49
C ALA A 78 -3.29 9.35 0.82
N VAL A 79 -2.11 9.08 1.39
CA VAL A 79 -1.65 9.72 2.62
C VAL A 79 -1.54 11.23 2.43
N LEU A 80 -0.92 11.66 1.33
CA LEU A 80 -0.71 13.07 1.05
C LEU A 80 -2.04 13.85 1.01
N LEU A 81 -3.04 13.31 0.31
CA LEU A 81 -4.39 13.90 0.26
C LEU A 81 -5.11 13.82 1.60
N TYR A 82 -4.99 12.70 2.30
CA TYR A 82 -5.63 12.50 3.59
C TYR A 82 -5.09 13.47 4.65
N ARG A 83 -3.76 13.57 4.83
CA ARG A 83 -3.15 14.49 5.80
C ARG A 83 -3.45 15.95 5.51
N ALA A 84 -3.51 16.31 4.24
CA ALA A 84 -3.92 17.64 3.81
C ALA A 84 -5.38 17.96 4.17
N PHE A 85 -6.27 16.99 3.98
CA PHE A 85 -7.67 17.10 4.35
C PHE A 85 -7.84 17.14 5.88
N ASP A 86 -7.19 16.24 6.60
CA ASP A 86 -7.25 16.14 8.05
C ASP A 86 -6.75 17.42 8.72
N GLY A 87 -5.59 17.95 8.30
CA GLY A 87 -5.07 19.22 8.81
C GLY A 87 -6.01 20.42 8.55
N LEU A 88 -6.82 20.38 7.49
CA LEU A 88 -7.85 21.39 7.24
C LEU A 88 -9.03 21.23 8.21
N VAL A 89 -9.45 19.99 8.47
CA VAL A 89 -10.52 19.69 9.44
C VAL A 89 -10.08 20.10 10.85
N GLU A 90 -8.85 19.79 11.26
CA GLU A 90 -8.28 20.22 12.54
C GLU A 90 -8.25 21.75 12.64
N ALA A 91 -7.72 22.44 11.64
CA ALA A 91 -7.69 23.90 11.61
C ALA A 91 -9.10 24.52 11.68
N ALA A 92 -10.08 23.91 11.00
CA ALA A 92 -11.48 24.35 11.06
C ALA A 92 -12.11 24.09 12.43
N ALA A 93 -11.82 22.94 13.06
CA ALA A 93 -12.28 22.61 14.40
C ALA A 93 -11.72 23.59 15.43
N THR A 94 -10.42 23.87 15.40
CA THR A 94 -9.77 24.88 16.25
C THR A 94 -10.39 26.25 16.05
N TYR A 95 -10.60 26.71 14.81
CA TYR A 95 -11.13 28.05 14.57
C TYR A 95 -12.63 28.21 14.91
N LEU A 96 -13.45 27.20 14.62
CA LEU A 96 -14.91 27.29 14.75
C LEU A 96 -15.43 26.85 16.11
N ILE A 97 -14.80 25.85 16.73
CA ILE A 97 -15.33 25.16 17.91
C ILE A 97 -14.62 25.63 19.18
N GLU A 98 -13.29 25.72 19.16
CA GLU A 98 -12.49 26.01 20.34
C GLU A 98 -12.84 27.36 21.03
N PRO A 99 -13.13 28.46 20.30
CA PRO A 99 -13.52 29.72 20.96
C PRO A 99 -14.81 29.62 21.78
N SER A 100 -15.70 28.69 21.42
CA SER A 100 -17.01 28.53 22.07
C SER A 100 -16.98 27.53 23.22
N PHE A 101 -16.16 26.49 23.11
CA PHE A 101 -16.22 25.31 23.99
C PHE A 101 -14.89 25.01 24.72
N GLY A 102 -13.79 25.67 24.34
CA GLY A 102 -12.45 25.32 24.79
C GLY A 102 -11.96 24.00 24.21
N PRO A 103 -10.74 23.55 24.59
CA PRO A 103 -10.16 22.30 24.11
C PRO A 103 -10.94 21.10 24.66
N MET A 104 -11.70 20.44 23.80
CA MET A 104 -12.47 19.24 24.12
C MET A 104 -11.93 18.02 23.34
N PRO A 105 -10.97 17.25 23.88
CA PRO A 105 -10.37 16.12 23.18
C PRO A 105 -11.39 15.05 22.77
N ARG A 106 -12.47 14.88 23.56
CA ARG A 106 -13.58 13.95 23.23
C ARG A 106 -14.37 14.39 21.99
N LEU A 107 -14.50 15.69 21.77
CA LEU A 107 -15.20 16.22 20.61
C LEU A 107 -14.34 16.07 19.35
N LEU A 108 -13.04 16.29 19.46
CA LEU A 108 -12.10 16.05 18.36
C LEU A 108 -12.13 14.57 17.92
N LEU A 109 -12.08 13.64 18.87
CA LEU A 109 -12.22 12.21 18.58
C LEU A 109 -13.54 11.88 17.87
N LEU A 110 -14.65 12.51 18.27
CA LEU A 110 -15.93 12.32 17.60
C LEU A 110 -15.89 12.86 16.16
N ILE A 111 -15.27 14.02 15.94
CA ILE A 111 -15.10 14.62 14.60
C ILE A 111 -14.27 13.70 13.70
N GLU A 112 -13.16 13.15 14.20
CA GLU A 112 -12.33 12.20 13.48
C GLU A 112 -13.13 10.96 13.06
N TYR A 113 -13.83 10.28 13.99
CA TYR A 113 -14.66 9.12 13.65
C TYR A 113 -15.76 9.47 12.63
N ILE A 114 -16.43 10.63 12.77
CA ILE A 114 -17.39 11.10 11.76
C ILE A 114 -16.70 11.27 10.41
N GLY A 115 -15.52 11.88 10.38
CA GLY A 115 -14.69 12.03 9.17
C GLY A 115 -14.39 10.69 8.50
N VAL A 116 -13.99 9.68 9.28
CA VAL A 116 -13.75 8.32 8.79
C VAL A 116 -15.00 7.70 8.17
N PHE A 117 -16.16 7.84 8.81
CA PHE A 117 -17.43 7.33 8.25
C PHE A 117 -17.83 8.08 6.98
N LEU A 118 -17.55 9.38 6.88
CA LEU A 118 -17.78 10.16 5.67
C LEU A 118 -16.86 9.70 4.52
N LEU A 119 -15.57 9.47 4.80
CA LEU A 119 -14.61 8.93 3.82
C LEU A 119 -15.03 7.54 3.33
N TYR A 120 -15.44 6.66 4.26
CA TYR A 120 -15.94 5.33 3.94
C TYR A 120 -17.23 5.36 3.10
N GLY A 121 -18.15 6.28 3.42
CA GLY A 121 -19.34 6.54 2.61
C GLY A 121 -19.00 7.04 1.21
N ALA A 122 -18.02 7.95 1.09
CA ALA A 122 -17.52 8.45 -0.19
C ALA A 122 -16.85 7.34 -1.01
N LEU A 123 -16.07 6.45 -0.40
CA LEU A 123 -15.52 5.25 -1.04
C LEU A 123 -16.65 4.38 -1.61
N SER A 124 -17.61 3.99 -0.77
CA SER A 124 -18.74 3.14 -1.16
C SER A 124 -19.55 3.75 -2.31
N TRP A 125 -19.77 5.07 -2.26
CA TRP A 125 -20.48 5.81 -3.29
C TRP A 125 -19.68 5.89 -4.60
N THR A 126 -18.37 6.12 -4.53
CA THR A 126 -17.48 6.16 -5.70
C THR A 126 -17.45 4.82 -6.43
N ILE A 127 -17.32 3.69 -5.71
CA ILE A 127 -17.35 2.36 -6.34
C ILE A 127 -18.71 2.14 -7.02
N LEU A 128 -19.82 2.39 -6.32
CA LEU A 128 -21.16 2.24 -6.90
C LEU A 128 -21.35 3.12 -8.15
N PHE A 129 -20.87 4.36 -8.11
CA PHE A 129 -20.95 5.28 -9.25
C PHE A 129 -20.17 4.76 -10.45
N LEU A 130 -18.94 4.28 -10.25
CA LEU A 130 -18.11 3.71 -11.32
C LEU A 130 -18.71 2.42 -11.88
N THR A 131 -19.19 1.51 -11.03
CA THR A 131 -19.84 0.27 -11.50
C THR A 131 -21.13 0.57 -12.28
N ARG A 132 -21.89 1.60 -11.90
CA ARG A 132 -23.06 2.06 -12.69
C ARG A 132 -22.67 2.63 -14.04
N GLN A 133 -21.52 3.32 -14.15
CA GLN A 133 -21.00 3.72 -15.46
C GLN A 133 -20.65 2.50 -16.32
N CYS A 134 -20.12 1.42 -15.73
CA CYS A 134 -19.85 0.17 -16.45
C CYS A 134 -21.13 -0.39 -17.06
N SER A 135 -22.18 -0.44 -16.25
CA SER A 135 -23.52 -0.88 -16.68
C SER A 135 -24.06 -0.06 -17.84
N ALA A 136 -23.94 1.27 -17.76
CA ALA A 136 -24.42 2.16 -18.80
C ALA A 136 -23.70 1.92 -20.14
N ILE A 137 -22.38 1.68 -20.10
CA ILE A 137 -21.59 1.35 -21.29
C ILE A 137 -21.96 -0.04 -21.83
N ALA A 138 -22.15 -1.04 -20.95
CA ALA A 138 -22.59 -2.37 -21.36
C ALA A 138 -23.96 -2.34 -22.06
N ASN A 139 -24.90 -1.53 -21.57
CA ASN A 139 -26.21 -1.33 -22.20
C ASN A 139 -26.12 -0.59 -23.56
N MET A 140 -25.04 0.17 -23.80
CA MET A 140 -24.76 0.82 -25.08
C MET A 140 -23.90 -0.03 -26.02
N ALA A 141 -23.41 -1.20 -25.57
CA ALA A 141 -22.47 -2.03 -26.30
C ALA A 141 -23.00 -2.46 -27.68
N ASP A 142 -24.30 -2.70 -27.82
CA ASP A 142 -24.96 -3.04 -29.10
C ASP A 142 -24.79 -1.95 -30.18
N LYS A 143 -24.45 -0.72 -29.78
CA LYS A 143 -24.31 0.44 -30.70
C LYS A 143 -22.86 0.86 -30.94
N LEU A 144 -21.92 0.38 -30.12
CA LEU A 144 -20.51 0.78 -30.20
C LEU A 144 -19.74 -0.21 -31.07
N GLU A 145 -18.79 0.31 -31.84
CA GLU A 145 -17.80 -0.56 -32.48
C GLU A 145 -17.02 -1.34 -31.42
N GLU A 146 -16.70 -2.60 -31.71
CA GLU A 146 -16.01 -3.51 -30.77
C GLU A 146 -14.72 -2.89 -30.21
N LYS A 147 -13.98 -2.16 -31.06
CA LYS A 147 -12.76 -1.45 -30.68
C LYS A 147 -13.03 -0.34 -29.66
N GLU A 148 -14.05 0.49 -29.86
CA GLU A 148 -14.40 1.56 -28.92
C GLU A 148 -14.88 1.01 -27.59
N ARG A 149 -15.63 -0.09 -27.63
CA ARG A 149 -16.09 -0.78 -26.42
C ARG A 149 -14.91 -1.30 -25.60
N LYS A 150 -13.93 -1.95 -26.24
CA LYS A 150 -12.74 -2.47 -25.56
C LYS A 150 -11.95 -1.35 -24.88
N VAL A 151 -11.70 -0.26 -25.60
CA VAL A 151 -10.97 0.91 -25.07
C VAL A 151 -11.71 1.55 -23.89
N ARG A 152 -13.04 1.70 -23.96
CA ARG A 152 -13.84 2.27 -22.86
C ARG A 152 -13.92 1.34 -21.65
N GLY A 153 -14.03 0.03 -21.87
CA GLY A 153 -14.04 -0.96 -20.81
C GLY A 153 -12.72 -0.97 -20.04
N GLU A 154 -11.59 -0.95 -20.75
CA GLU A 154 -10.25 -0.85 -20.15
C GLU A 154 -10.06 0.45 -19.35
N ASP A 155 -10.41 1.61 -19.92
CA ASP A 155 -10.30 2.90 -19.21
C ASP A 155 -11.13 2.91 -17.92
N LEU A 156 -12.32 2.32 -17.96
CA LEU A 156 -13.21 2.30 -16.80
C LEU A 156 -12.72 1.34 -15.71
N LYS A 157 -12.20 0.18 -16.07
CA LYS A 157 -11.53 -0.73 -15.13
C LYS A 157 -10.36 -0.01 -14.44
N HIS A 158 -9.50 0.66 -15.22
CA HIS A 158 -8.40 1.44 -14.64
C HIS A 158 -8.91 2.53 -13.68
N ARG A 159 -9.98 3.25 -14.02
CA ARG A 159 -10.58 4.25 -13.11
C ARG A 159 -11.11 3.62 -11.84
N MET A 160 -11.80 2.49 -11.94
CA MET A 160 -12.35 1.78 -10.80
C MET A 160 -11.25 1.40 -9.82
N THR A 161 -10.24 0.65 -10.26
CA THR A 161 -9.09 0.26 -9.44
C THR A 161 -8.34 1.47 -8.86
N THR A 162 -8.13 2.52 -9.67
CA THR A 162 -7.41 3.73 -9.21
C THR A 162 -8.14 4.43 -8.06
N TRP A 163 -9.45 4.69 -8.22
CA TRP A 163 -10.21 5.45 -7.24
C TRP A 163 -10.64 4.62 -6.04
N SER A 164 -10.92 3.33 -6.22
CA SER A 164 -11.25 2.43 -5.12
C SER A 164 -10.05 2.25 -4.19
N SER A 165 -8.87 1.93 -4.72
CA SER A 165 -7.64 1.80 -3.92
C SER A 165 -7.23 3.12 -3.25
N LEU A 166 -7.27 4.25 -3.97
CA LEU A 166 -6.92 5.56 -3.39
C LEU A 166 -7.83 5.90 -2.19
N MET A 167 -9.15 5.74 -2.34
CA MET A 167 -10.11 6.06 -1.29
C MET A 167 -10.09 5.04 -0.14
N SER A 168 -9.78 3.78 -0.44
CA SER A 168 -9.53 2.71 0.53
C SER A 168 -8.37 3.09 1.44
N ASP A 169 -7.22 3.42 0.85
CA ASP A 169 -6.02 3.83 1.60
C ASP A 169 -6.29 5.11 2.42
N MET A 170 -6.93 6.14 1.86
CA MET A 170 -7.31 7.34 2.62
C MET A 170 -8.20 7.02 3.83
N THR A 171 -9.16 6.10 3.66
CA THR A 171 -10.04 5.66 4.75
C THR A 171 -9.25 4.87 5.81
N ALA A 172 -8.26 4.07 5.40
CA ALA A 172 -7.38 3.34 6.31
C ALA A 172 -6.58 4.30 7.21
N PHE A 173 -6.02 5.39 6.67
CA PHE A 173 -5.34 6.41 7.48
C PHE A 173 -6.29 7.15 8.41
N GLY A 174 -7.52 7.42 7.97
CA GLY A 174 -8.57 7.91 8.85
C GLY A 174 -8.79 7.01 10.07
N TRP A 175 -8.89 5.69 9.87
CA TRP A 175 -9.02 4.72 10.97
C TRP A 175 -7.79 4.67 11.87
N ILE A 176 -6.59 4.84 11.31
CA ILE A 176 -5.34 4.91 12.06
C ILE A 176 -5.36 6.11 13.00
N ASP A 177 -5.64 7.31 12.49
CA ASP A 177 -5.61 8.52 13.30
C ASP A 177 -6.69 8.50 14.39
N ALA A 178 -7.92 8.12 14.05
CA ALA A 178 -8.99 7.96 15.03
C ALA A 178 -8.61 6.91 16.11
N GLY A 179 -7.94 5.82 15.71
CA GLY A 179 -7.40 4.83 16.65
C GLY A 179 -6.31 5.40 17.55
N VAL A 180 -5.38 6.18 17.01
CA VAL A 180 -4.32 6.84 17.79
C VAL A 180 -4.90 7.85 18.78
N SER A 181 -5.86 8.67 18.36
CA SER A 181 -6.57 9.61 19.22
C SER A 181 -7.37 8.90 20.32
N LEU A 182 -8.00 7.77 20.00
CA LEU A 182 -8.66 6.92 20.99
C LEU A 182 -7.67 6.39 22.03
N ARG A 183 -6.50 5.88 21.60
CA ARG A 183 -5.43 5.44 22.52
C ARG A 183 -4.98 6.58 23.42
N ASN A 184 -4.78 7.77 22.84
CA ASN A 184 -4.35 8.96 23.59
C ASN A 184 -5.36 9.30 24.69
N MET A 185 -6.65 9.18 24.39
CA MET A 185 -7.73 9.39 25.35
C MET A 185 -7.81 8.29 26.44
N MET A 186 -7.54 7.03 26.11
CA MET A 186 -7.60 5.90 27.05
C MET A 186 -6.43 5.86 28.04
N GLY A 187 -5.41 6.70 27.84
CA GLY A 187 -4.21 6.78 28.66
C GLY A 187 -3.03 6.14 27.96
N GLN A 188 -2.16 6.98 27.38
CA GLN A 188 -0.97 6.56 26.64
C GLN A 188 0.01 5.70 27.46
N GLU A 189 -0.05 5.75 28.78
CA GLU A 189 0.89 5.07 29.68
C GLU A 189 0.61 3.57 29.81
N SER A 190 -0.63 3.15 29.54
CA SER A 190 -1.00 1.76 29.68
C SER A 190 -0.78 1.01 28.37
N VAL A 191 0.14 0.04 28.39
CA VAL A 191 0.30 -0.95 27.32
C VAL A 191 -1.03 -1.62 26.99
N TRP A 192 -1.83 -1.93 28.02
CA TRP A 192 -3.16 -2.53 27.85
C TRP A 192 -4.15 -1.59 27.18
N ALA A 193 -4.04 -0.27 27.39
CA ALA A 193 -4.87 0.69 26.66
C ALA A 193 -4.57 0.63 25.16
N SER A 194 -3.31 0.48 24.75
CA SER A 194 -2.94 0.33 23.34
C SER A 194 -3.57 -0.90 22.69
N PHE A 195 -3.52 -2.06 23.35
CA PHE A 195 -4.18 -3.28 22.84
C PHE A 195 -5.72 -3.17 22.88
N ALA A 196 -6.27 -2.50 23.90
CA ALA A 196 -7.71 -2.26 23.99
C ALA A 196 -8.20 -1.37 22.83
N THR A 197 -7.42 -0.34 22.46
CA THR A 197 -7.69 0.48 21.27
C THR A 197 -7.75 -0.37 20.00
N VAL A 198 -6.79 -1.28 19.79
CA VAL A 198 -6.81 -2.21 18.63
C VAL A 198 -8.11 -3.03 18.62
N GLY A 199 -8.50 -3.60 19.77
CA GLY A 199 -9.74 -4.37 19.89
C GLY A 199 -11.01 -3.55 19.62
N ILE A 200 -11.05 -2.31 20.11
CA ILE A 200 -12.16 -1.38 19.87
C ILE A 200 -12.25 -1.00 18.39
N THR A 201 -11.12 -0.69 17.75
CA THR A 201 -11.06 -0.38 16.31
C THR A 201 -11.51 -1.57 15.46
N ILE A 202 -11.10 -2.79 15.79
CA ILE A 202 -11.61 -4.01 15.14
C ILE A 202 -13.13 -4.12 15.27
N GLY A 203 -13.66 -3.86 16.47
CA GLY A 203 -15.11 -3.86 16.71
C GLY A 203 -15.86 -2.83 15.87
N PHE A 204 -15.33 -1.62 15.74
CA PHE A 204 -15.90 -0.57 14.90
C PHE A 204 -15.82 -0.88 13.41
N LEU A 205 -14.69 -1.41 12.92
CA LEU A 205 -14.54 -1.88 11.54
C LEU A 205 -15.53 -3.02 11.22
N ALA A 206 -15.65 -4.01 12.11
CA ALA A 206 -16.60 -5.09 11.93
C ALA A 206 -18.05 -4.57 11.87
N ALA A 207 -18.40 -3.59 12.71
CA ALA A 207 -19.71 -2.95 12.70
C ALA A 207 -19.95 -2.14 11.41
N SER A 208 -18.95 -1.39 10.92
CA SER A 208 -19.06 -0.61 9.69
C SER A 208 -19.24 -1.51 8.47
N PHE A 209 -18.50 -2.61 8.38
CA PHE A 209 -18.63 -3.60 7.31
C PHE A 209 -19.99 -4.29 7.30
N GLU A 210 -20.54 -4.62 8.46
CA GLU A 210 -21.90 -5.17 8.56
C GLU A 210 -22.96 -4.17 8.11
N VAL A 211 -22.82 -2.89 8.48
CA VAL A 211 -23.71 -1.82 7.98
C VAL A 211 -23.59 -1.69 6.47
N ALA A 212 -22.38 -1.69 5.93
CA ALA A 212 -22.14 -1.59 4.49
C ALA A 212 -22.71 -2.79 3.72
N ALA A 213 -22.53 -4.01 4.23
CA ALA A 213 -23.12 -5.22 3.66
C ALA A 213 -24.66 -5.16 3.65
N ARG A 214 -25.28 -4.57 4.68
CA ARG A 214 -26.74 -4.34 4.69
C ARG A 214 -27.17 -3.29 3.66
N VAL A 215 -26.39 -2.22 3.49
CA VAL A 215 -26.67 -1.16 2.51
C VAL A 215 -26.53 -1.69 1.07
N ARG A 216 -25.53 -2.54 0.80
CA ARG A 216 -25.36 -3.21 -0.50
C ARG A 216 -26.53 -4.13 -0.85
N GLY A 217 -27.24 -4.63 0.17
CA GLY A 217 -28.35 -5.55 -0.01
C GLY A 217 -27.86 -6.94 -0.44
N LYS A 218 -28.80 -7.88 -0.52
CA LYS A 218 -28.49 -9.21 -1.08
C LYS A 218 -28.70 -9.17 -2.58
N PRO A 219 -27.79 -9.75 -3.38
CA PRO A 219 -28.03 -9.90 -4.81
C PRO A 219 -29.36 -10.66 -4.99
N LYS A 220 -30.24 -10.11 -5.82
CA LYS A 220 -31.44 -10.83 -6.25
C LYS A 220 -31.00 -11.93 -7.19
N GLU A 221 -31.66 -13.08 -7.14
CA GLU A 221 -31.29 -14.26 -7.93
C GLU A 221 -31.55 -14.12 -9.44
N ASP A 222 -32.10 -12.98 -9.87
CA ASP A 222 -32.37 -12.70 -11.27
C ASP A 222 -31.05 -12.34 -12.00
N GLN A 223 -30.77 -12.95 -13.16
CA GLN A 223 -29.59 -12.64 -13.99
C GLN A 223 -29.70 -11.30 -14.74
N THR A 224 -30.19 -10.25 -14.07
CA THR A 224 -30.28 -8.91 -14.63
C THR A 224 -28.92 -8.21 -14.59
N VAL A 225 -28.72 -7.25 -15.49
CA VAL A 225 -27.53 -6.38 -15.48
C VAL A 225 -27.35 -5.70 -14.11
N GLU A 226 -28.45 -5.35 -13.43
CA GLU A 226 -28.43 -4.76 -12.09
C GLU A 226 -27.85 -5.70 -11.03
N THR A 227 -28.12 -7.01 -11.15
CA THR A 227 -27.56 -8.03 -10.26
C THR A 227 -26.05 -8.10 -10.43
N ILE A 228 -25.55 -8.12 -11.67
CA ILE A 228 -24.11 -8.20 -11.94
C ILE A 228 -23.39 -6.93 -11.46
N VAL A 229 -24.00 -5.76 -11.66
CA VAL A 229 -23.49 -4.48 -11.11
C VAL A 229 -23.41 -4.53 -9.59
N THR A 230 -24.41 -5.09 -8.93
CA THR A 230 -24.43 -5.23 -7.48
C THR A 230 -23.36 -6.20 -6.99
N GLU A 231 -23.12 -7.28 -7.74
CA GLU A 231 -22.08 -8.27 -7.44
C GLU A 231 -20.68 -7.65 -7.54
N VAL A 232 -20.36 -6.99 -8.67
CA VAL A 232 -19.07 -6.33 -8.86
C VAL A 232 -18.86 -5.17 -7.88
N TRP A 233 -19.91 -4.41 -7.55
CA TRP A 233 -19.81 -3.41 -6.48
C TRP A 233 -19.51 -4.05 -5.13
N SER A 234 -20.14 -5.18 -4.81
CA SER A 234 -19.94 -5.85 -3.54
C SER A 234 -18.56 -6.47 -3.40
N GLU A 235 -18.05 -7.10 -4.46
CA GLU A 235 -16.71 -7.72 -4.49
C GLU A 235 -15.63 -6.65 -4.27
N GLU A 236 -15.68 -5.56 -5.02
CA GLU A 236 -14.65 -4.52 -4.95
C GLU A 236 -14.75 -3.68 -3.67
N ALA A 237 -15.95 -3.48 -3.15
CA ALA A 237 -16.12 -2.92 -1.81
C ALA A 237 -15.55 -3.84 -0.74
N GLU A 238 -15.73 -5.16 -0.86
CA GLU A 238 -15.19 -6.13 0.10
C GLU A 238 -13.65 -6.18 0.06
N GLU A 239 -13.04 -6.11 -1.13
CA GLU A 239 -11.59 -6.01 -1.28
C GLU A 239 -11.05 -4.74 -0.60
N CYS A 240 -11.65 -3.57 -0.88
CA CYS A 240 -11.26 -2.30 -0.24
C CYS A 240 -11.46 -2.35 1.29
N GLU A 241 -12.55 -2.95 1.78
CA GLU A 241 -12.78 -3.11 3.21
C GLU A 241 -11.70 -3.98 3.87
N ASN A 242 -11.25 -5.04 3.19
CA ASN A 242 -10.19 -5.91 3.70
C ASN A 242 -8.84 -5.17 3.74
N GLU A 243 -8.53 -4.37 2.72
CA GLU A 243 -7.34 -3.50 2.70
C GLU A 243 -7.37 -2.45 3.84
N ILE A 244 -8.52 -1.77 4.03
CA ILE A 244 -8.72 -0.81 5.12
C ILE A 244 -8.43 -1.46 6.47
N ALA A 245 -9.05 -2.61 6.73
CA ALA A 245 -8.90 -3.31 8.01
C ALA A 245 -7.46 -3.78 8.22
N GLY A 246 -6.87 -4.46 7.25
CA GLY A 246 -5.51 -4.99 7.38
C GLY A 246 -4.48 -3.86 7.59
N THR A 247 -4.62 -2.75 6.87
CA THR A 247 -3.72 -1.58 7.01
C THR A 247 -3.89 -0.89 8.37
N ALA A 248 -5.13 -0.58 8.76
CA ALA A 248 -5.37 0.13 10.02
C ALA A 248 -5.03 -0.70 11.26
N ILE A 249 -5.44 -1.98 11.28
CA ILE A 249 -5.18 -2.88 12.40
C ILE A 249 -3.68 -3.16 12.53
N SER A 250 -2.98 -3.41 11.42
CA SER A 250 -1.55 -3.74 11.48
C SER A 250 -0.69 -2.62 12.06
N LEU A 251 -0.98 -1.36 11.73
CA LEU A 251 -0.22 -0.22 12.26
C LEU A 251 -0.54 0.02 13.75
N LEU A 252 -1.81 0.03 14.14
CA LEU A 252 -2.21 0.16 15.54
C LEU A 252 -1.65 -0.98 16.41
N LEU A 253 -1.67 -2.21 15.89
CA LEU A 253 -1.05 -3.36 16.54
C LEU A 253 0.46 -3.20 16.69
N THR A 254 1.14 -2.76 15.63
CA THR A 254 2.60 -2.53 15.68
C THR A 254 2.94 -1.45 16.70
N GLN A 255 2.16 -0.37 16.77
CA GLN A 255 2.34 0.67 17.79
C GLN A 255 2.11 0.13 19.21
N ALA A 256 1.10 -0.73 19.42
CA ALA A 256 0.89 -1.39 20.70
C ALA A 256 2.07 -2.30 21.09
N VAL A 257 2.67 -3.02 20.12
CA VAL A 257 3.88 -3.82 20.35
C VAL A 257 5.09 -2.94 20.67
N ILE A 258 5.24 -1.80 20.00
CA ILE A 258 6.32 -0.85 20.30
C ILE A 258 6.22 -0.31 21.72
N ALA A 259 5.00 -0.03 22.20
CA ALA A 259 4.78 0.37 23.59
C ALA A 259 5.22 -0.71 24.59
N CYS A 260 5.22 -2.00 24.21
CA CYS A 260 5.80 -3.08 25.03
C CYS A 260 7.33 -3.09 24.98
N VAL A 261 7.91 -2.84 23.80
CA VAL A 261 9.37 -2.91 23.58
C VAL A 261 10.08 -1.73 24.24
N VAL A 262 9.51 -0.53 24.14
CA VAL A 262 10.05 0.70 24.72
C VAL A 262 9.55 0.82 26.16
N SER A 263 10.31 0.30 27.13
CA SER A 263 9.94 0.27 28.56
C SER A 263 9.34 1.60 29.07
N PRO A 264 8.19 1.57 29.78
CA PRO A 264 7.47 2.78 30.23
C PRO A 264 8.27 3.67 31.19
N GLU A 265 9.19 3.09 31.98
CA GLU A 265 9.99 3.82 32.98
C GLU A 265 10.90 4.89 32.36
N LYS A 266 11.31 4.70 31.10
CA LYS A 266 12.15 5.68 30.38
C LYS A 266 11.35 6.77 29.67
N VAL A 267 10.04 6.55 29.46
CA VAL A 267 9.14 7.52 28.82
C VAL A 267 8.75 8.61 29.83
N GLU A 268 8.51 8.24 31.09
CA GLU A 268 8.12 9.17 32.16
C GLU A 268 9.22 10.20 32.48
N HIS A 269 10.48 9.77 32.50
CA HIS A 269 11.63 10.65 32.76
C HIS A 269 11.88 11.70 31.65
N ARG A 270 11.47 11.42 30.41
CA ARG A 270 11.63 12.34 29.27
C ARG A 270 10.44 13.30 29.14
N ARG A 271 9.23 12.85 29.46
CA ARG A 271 8.03 13.71 29.49
C ARG A 271 8.15 14.88 30.45
N LEU A 272 8.77 14.67 31.63
CA LEU A 272 9.04 15.76 32.57
C LEU A 272 9.96 16.84 31.98
N ASN A 273 10.81 16.50 31.01
CA ASN A 273 11.69 17.44 30.31
C ASN A 273 11.03 18.05 29.06
N GLU A 274 10.22 17.30 28.32
CA GLU A 274 9.55 17.78 27.09
C GLU A 274 8.29 18.63 27.36
N ALA A 275 7.56 18.37 28.45
CA ALA A 275 6.41 19.17 28.88
C ALA A 275 6.78 20.62 29.24
N ALA A 276 8.06 20.94 29.35
CA ALA A 276 8.55 22.30 29.54
C ALA A 276 8.55 23.14 28.25
N HIS A 277 8.50 22.55 27.04
CA HIS A 277 8.88 23.30 25.82
C HIS A 277 7.91 23.37 24.63
N HIS A 278 7.00 22.44 24.30
CA HIS A 278 6.13 22.65 23.11
C HIS A 278 4.75 21.97 23.19
N HIS A 279 3.71 22.66 22.67
CA HIS A 279 2.29 22.33 22.89
C HIS A 279 1.44 22.06 21.63
N HIS A 280 2.03 21.85 20.44
CA HIS A 280 1.22 21.79 19.21
C HIS A 280 1.81 20.95 18.06
N GLN A 281 1.62 19.63 18.10
CA GLN A 281 1.52 18.67 16.98
C GLN A 281 1.47 17.27 17.60
N HIS A 282 0.33 16.54 17.55
CA HIS A 282 0.14 15.42 18.51
C HIS A 282 -0.47 14.12 17.95
N SER A 283 -0.61 13.93 16.64
CA SER A 283 -1.19 12.69 16.10
C SER A 283 -0.16 11.64 15.68
N LEU A 284 1.06 12.00 15.23
CA LEU A 284 2.12 11.03 14.88
C LEU A 284 3.39 11.07 15.73
N ASP A 285 3.46 11.92 16.77
CA ASP A 285 4.68 12.09 17.57
C ASP A 285 5.03 10.91 18.49
N LEU A 286 4.18 9.89 18.58
CA LEU A 286 4.60 8.62 19.20
C LEU A 286 5.67 7.89 18.38
N HIS A 287 5.81 8.19 17.08
CA HIS A 287 6.95 7.76 16.26
C HIS A 287 8.24 8.52 16.60
N HIS A 288 8.13 9.73 17.16
CA HIS A 288 9.19 10.72 17.20
C HIS A 288 10.04 10.62 18.49
N GLY A 289 9.41 10.36 19.65
CA GLY A 289 10.13 10.14 20.92
C GLY A 289 10.94 8.83 21.02
N ALA A 290 10.72 7.87 20.12
CA ALA A 290 11.39 6.56 20.15
C ALA A 290 12.86 6.61 19.67
N HIS A 291 13.28 7.66 18.95
CA HIS A 291 14.62 7.78 18.37
C HIS A 291 15.72 7.89 19.45
N ALA A 292 15.45 8.55 20.58
CA ALA A 292 16.41 8.71 21.67
C ALA A 292 16.55 7.48 22.59
N LEU A 293 15.60 6.55 22.48
CA LEU A 293 15.52 5.33 23.27
C LEU A 293 15.95 4.08 22.48
N ALA A 294 16.49 4.26 21.27
CA ALA A 294 17.02 3.20 20.43
C ALA A 294 18.25 2.54 21.07
N THR A 295 18.01 1.64 22.02
CA THR A 295 19.02 0.70 22.50
C THR A 295 19.17 -0.45 21.50
N GLU A 296 20.32 -1.12 21.51
CA GLU A 296 20.54 -2.36 20.73
C GLU A 296 19.45 -3.39 20.98
N GLY A 297 19.02 -3.52 22.25
CA GLY A 297 17.95 -4.41 22.66
C GLY A 297 16.64 -4.13 21.95
N ASN A 298 16.26 -2.85 21.79
CA ASN A 298 14.99 -2.49 21.15
C ASN A 298 14.98 -2.81 19.65
N VAL A 299 16.10 -2.58 18.96
CA VAL A 299 16.24 -2.93 17.53
C VAL A 299 16.14 -4.45 17.36
N ILE A 300 16.89 -5.22 18.15
CA ILE A 300 16.86 -6.69 18.10
C ILE A 300 15.45 -7.21 18.41
N ALA A 301 14.79 -6.67 19.43
CA ALA A 301 13.42 -7.04 19.78
C ALA A 301 12.43 -6.79 18.63
N MET A 302 12.52 -5.64 17.95
CA MET A 302 11.65 -5.35 16.81
C MET A 302 11.93 -6.23 15.59
N VAL A 303 13.18 -6.60 15.34
CA VAL A 303 13.50 -7.57 14.28
C VAL A 303 12.92 -8.96 14.62
N LEU A 304 12.99 -9.40 15.87
CA LEU A 304 12.37 -10.66 16.29
C LEU A 304 10.85 -10.61 16.17
N VAL A 305 10.22 -9.51 16.54
CA VAL A 305 8.79 -9.26 16.32
C VAL A 305 8.44 -9.32 14.83
N ALA A 306 9.23 -8.69 13.97
CA ALA A 306 9.04 -8.76 12.52
C ALA A 306 9.09 -10.21 12.03
N LEU A 307 10.07 -11.02 12.47
CA LEU A 307 10.16 -12.44 12.11
C LEU A 307 8.93 -13.23 12.56
N VAL A 308 8.38 -12.95 13.75
CA VAL A 308 7.13 -13.58 14.21
C VAL A 308 5.97 -13.23 13.28
N PHE A 309 5.84 -11.96 12.88
CA PHE A 309 4.82 -11.54 11.91
C PHE A 309 5.01 -12.21 10.54
N ALA A 310 6.24 -12.33 10.04
CA ALA A 310 6.53 -13.03 8.79
C ALA A 310 6.11 -14.51 8.86
N VAL A 311 6.40 -15.21 9.96
CA VAL A 311 5.96 -16.60 10.18
C VAL A 311 4.44 -16.68 10.24
N MET A 312 3.76 -15.73 10.90
CA MET A 312 2.29 -15.68 10.92
C MET A 312 1.70 -15.45 9.53
N THR A 313 2.31 -14.61 8.69
CA THR A 313 1.92 -14.44 7.29
C THR A 313 2.00 -15.76 6.54
N VAL A 314 3.15 -16.45 6.61
CA VAL A 314 3.35 -17.75 5.94
C VAL A 314 2.33 -18.79 6.44
N ALA A 315 2.12 -18.87 7.76
CA ALA A 315 1.16 -19.79 8.35
C ALA A 315 -0.29 -19.48 7.91
N SER A 316 -0.64 -18.19 7.78
CA SER A 316 -1.97 -17.78 7.32
C SER A 316 -2.23 -18.13 5.86
N VAL A 317 -1.25 -17.95 4.97
CA VAL A 317 -1.34 -18.36 3.56
C VAL A 317 -1.55 -19.87 3.46
N PHE A 318 -0.79 -20.64 4.23
CA PHE A 318 -0.92 -22.09 4.29
C PHE A 318 -2.30 -22.52 4.80
N ALA A 319 -2.80 -21.89 5.86
CA ALA A 319 -4.11 -22.17 6.43
C ALA A 319 -5.26 -21.86 5.44
N ILE A 320 -5.17 -20.74 4.71
CA ILE A 320 -6.16 -20.35 3.69
C ILE A 320 -6.15 -21.38 2.55
N ASN A 321 -4.97 -21.76 2.06
CA ASN A 321 -4.83 -22.74 0.98
C ASN A 321 -5.31 -24.15 1.39
N MET A 322 -5.15 -24.52 2.67
CA MET A 322 -5.70 -25.77 3.20
C MET A 322 -7.21 -25.74 3.39
N ALA A 323 -7.78 -24.59 3.75
CA ALA A 323 -9.22 -24.42 3.94
C ALA A 323 -9.99 -24.43 2.60
N HIS A 324 -9.34 -23.94 1.54
CA HIS A 324 -9.87 -23.92 0.17
C HIS A 324 -8.93 -24.71 -0.74
N PRO A 325 -8.92 -26.06 -0.65
CA PRO A 325 -8.13 -26.85 -1.59
C PRO A 325 -8.59 -26.46 -3.00
N PRO A 326 -7.64 -26.16 -3.92
CA PRO A 326 -7.99 -25.83 -5.29
C PRO A 326 -8.91 -26.93 -5.80
N SER A 327 -10.07 -26.52 -6.33
CA SER A 327 -11.09 -27.39 -6.89
C SER A 327 -10.53 -28.08 -8.14
N GLY A 328 -9.54 -28.95 -7.96
CA GLY A 328 -8.90 -29.71 -9.01
C GLY A 328 -9.96 -30.59 -9.62
N HIS A 329 -10.34 -30.25 -10.85
CA HIS A 329 -11.09 -31.06 -11.82
C HIS A 329 -11.93 -32.19 -11.19
N ALA A 330 -12.97 -31.83 -10.43
CA ALA A 330 -14.08 -32.75 -10.18
C ALA A 330 -14.93 -32.87 -11.47
N GLY A 331 -14.28 -33.31 -12.55
CA GLY A 331 -14.97 -33.95 -13.65
C GLY A 331 -15.25 -35.37 -13.22
N ASP A 332 -16.36 -35.59 -12.51
CA ASP A 332 -17.33 -36.61 -12.87
C ASP A 332 -18.49 -36.66 -11.87
N HIS A 333 -19.69 -36.68 -12.44
CA HIS A 333 -20.91 -37.32 -11.94
C HIS A 333 -21.16 -37.34 -10.42
N ASP A 334 -22.09 -36.49 -9.96
CA ASP A 334 -23.17 -37.00 -9.10
C ASP A 334 -24.43 -36.11 -9.17
N HIS A 335 -25.37 -36.57 -9.99
CA HIS A 335 -26.76 -36.14 -9.99
C HIS A 335 -27.48 -36.75 -8.78
N GLU A 336 -27.36 -36.20 -7.57
CA GLU A 336 -28.29 -36.61 -6.49
C GLU A 336 -28.57 -35.55 -5.42
N GLY A 337 -29.45 -34.60 -5.76
CA GLY A 337 -30.75 -34.48 -5.08
C GLY A 337 -30.86 -34.19 -3.57
N ARG A 338 -29.80 -33.86 -2.82
CA ARG A 338 -29.96 -33.48 -1.39
C ARG A 338 -30.01 -31.97 -1.16
N ARG A 339 -31.25 -31.47 -1.05
CA ARG A 339 -31.61 -30.18 -0.43
C ARG A 339 -31.34 -30.21 1.09
N LEU A 340 -30.08 -30.13 1.51
CA LEU A 340 -29.74 -29.76 2.89
C LEU A 340 -29.72 -28.23 2.99
N SER A 341 -30.43 -27.68 3.97
CA SER A 341 -30.62 -26.24 4.21
C SER A 341 -29.27 -25.50 4.34
N PRO A 342 -28.79 -24.79 3.30
CA PRO A 342 -27.39 -24.37 3.21
C PRO A 342 -27.12 -22.96 3.74
N ARG A 343 -28.09 -22.27 4.35
CA ARG A 343 -27.98 -20.81 4.51
C ARG A 343 -27.20 -20.33 5.75
N ARG A 344 -27.07 -21.13 6.82
CA ARG A 344 -26.31 -20.73 8.03
C ARG A 344 -24.85 -21.19 8.02
N THR A 345 -24.54 -22.31 7.37
CA THR A 345 -23.17 -22.84 7.28
C THR A 345 -22.35 -22.02 6.28
N ILE A 346 -22.96 -21.59 5.17
CA ILE A 346 -22.30 -20.76 4.15
C ILE A 346 -21.89 -19.40 4.71
N THR A 347 -22.75 -18.70 5.46
CA THR A 347 -22.41 -17.37 5.99
C THR A 347 -21.26 -17.42 7.00
N LYS A 348 -21.17 -18.47 7.82
CA LYS A 348 -20.05 -18.65 8.74
C LYS A 348 -18.74 -18.95 8.00
N ALA A 349 -18.78 -19.78 6.96
CA ALA A 349 -17.62 -20.10 6.15
C ALA A 349 -17.09 -18.88 5.38
N ILE A 350 -17.98 -18.05 4.83
CA ILE A 350 -17.62 -16.80 4.15
C ILE A 350 -17.00 -15.82 5.14
N LEU A 351 -17.61 -15.64 6.32
CA LEU A 351 -17.09 -14.73 7.33
C LEU A 351 -15.71 -15.19 7.85
N SER A 352 -15.49 -16.50 8.03
CA SER A 352 -14.17 -17.02 8.41
C SER A 352 -13.12 -16.84 7.31
N SER A 353 -13.51 -16.96 6.03
CA SER A 353 -12.60 -16.73 4.91
C SER A 353 -12.15 -15.27 4.86
N ARG A 354 -13.09 -14.33 5.03
CA ARG A 354 -12.81 -12.90 4.99
C ARG A 354 -11.81 -12.46 6.06
N TRP A 355 -12.06 -12.83 7.32
CA TRP A 355 -11.14 -12.49 8.40
C TRP A 355 -9.78 -13.18 8.28
N ALA A 356 -9.69 -14.31 7.58
CA ALA A 356 -8.40 -14.92 7.26
C ALA A 356 -7.57 -14.05 6.30
N HIS A 357 -8.18 -13.50 5.25
CA HIS A 357 -7.49 -12.56 4.35
C HIS A 357 -7.09 -11.26 5.06
N VAL A 358 -7.98 -10.69 5.89
CA VAL A 358 -7.66 -9.52 6.72
C VAL A 358 -6.49 -9.82 7.66
N PHE A 359 -6.48 -10.99 8.31
CA PHE A 359 -5.40 -11.41 9.18
C PHE A 359 -4.08 -11.60 8.43
N GLN A 360 -4.10 -12.22 7.26
CA GLN A 360 -2.91 -12.39 6.41
C GLN A 360 -2.33 -11.01 6.03
N HIS A 361 -3.17 -10.10 5.55
CA HIS A 361 -2.73 -8.75 5.18
C HIS A 361 -2.21 -7.98 6.40
N MET A 362 -2.91 -8.07 7.53
CA MET A 362 -2.49 -7.47 8.79
C MET A 362 -1.11 -7.98 9.23
N ALA A 363 -0.87 -9.29 9.20
CA ALA A 363 0.42 -9.88 9.59
C ALA A 363 1.55 -9.43 8.66
N ALA A 364 1.31 -9.45 7.34
CA ALA A 364 2.30 -9.01 6.35
C ALA A 364 2.67 -7.53 6.53
N MET A 365 1.66 -6.69 6.77
CA MET A 365 1.86 -5.27 7.03
C MET A 365 2.55 -5.02 8.37
N SER A 366 2.19 -5.74 9.44
CA SER A 366 2.89 -5.65 10.74
C SER A 366 4.37 -6.07 10.66
N PHE A 367 4.71 -7.03 9.80
CA PHE A 367 6.10 -7.35 9.48
C PHE A 367 6.82 -6.14 8.86
N ALA A 368 6.23 -5.53 7.83
CA ALA A 368 6.79 -4.35 7.18
C ALA A 368 6.96 -3.18 8.15
N TRP A 369 5.93 -2.86 8.94
CA TRP A 369 5.99 -1.81 9.95
C TRP A 369 7.12 -2.05 10.95
N SER A 370 7.21 -3.27 11.49
CA SER A 370 8.24 -3.63 12.46
C SER A 370 9.66 -3.43 11.91
N LEU A 371 9.88 -3.79 10.63
CA LEU A 371 11.14 -3.56 9.94
C LEU A 371 11.41 -2.07 9.70
N GLN A 372 10.38 -1.26 9.43
CA GLN A 372 10.51 0.19 9.31
C GLN A 372 11.05 0.82 10.59
N TYR A 373 10.45 0.49 11.73
CA TYR A 373 10.87 1.02 13.02
C TYR A 373 12.27 0.54 13.40
N ALA A 374 12.55 -0.76 13.22
CA ALA A 374 13.88 -1.31 13.46
C ALA A 374 14.95 -0.61 12.60
N GLY A 375 14.65 -0.41 11.31
CA GLY A 375 15.54 0.27 10.38
C GLY A 375 15.78 1.73 10.75
N ARG A 376 14.73 2.48 11.08
CA ARG A 376 14.83 3.88 11.57
C ARG A 376 15.75 3.98 12.78
N TRP A 377 15.52 3.15 13.79
CA TRP A 377 16.32 3.15 15.01
C TRP A 377 17.76 2.73 14.73
N GLN A 378 17.99 1.72 13.89
CA GLN A 378 19.33 1.27 13.55
C GLN A 378 20.12 2.33 12.77
N ILE A 379 19.48 3.01 11.81
CA ILE A 379 20.12 4.06 11.00
C ILE A 379 20.43 5.28 11.87
N ALA A 380 19.51 5.73 12.72
CA ALA A 380 19.74 6.83 13.65
C ALA A 380 20.96 6.55 14.56
N ARG A 381 21.09 5.30 15.04
CA ARG A 381 22.26 4.86 15.83
C ARG A 381 23.55 4.91 15.03
N ILE A 382 23.55 4.40 13.79
CA ILE A 382 24.73 4.41 12.91
C ILE A 382 25.16 5.85 12.62
N LEU A 383 24.22 6.76 12.31
CA LEU A 383 24.52 8.17 12.04
C LEU A 383 25.14 8.86 13.27
N LYS A 384 24.61 8.59 14.46
CA LYS A 384 25.16 9.10 15.72
C LYS A 384 26.58 8.56 15.98
N GLN A 385 26.85 7.30 15.68
CA GLN A 385 28.18 6.70 15.84
C GLN A 385 29.23 7.27 14.87
N ILE A 386 28.82 7.66 13.66
CA ILE A 386 29.70 8.25 12.64
C ILE A 386 29.97 9.75 12.92
N GLY A 387 29.33 10.35 13.94
CA GLY A 387 29.51 11.76 14.27
C GLY A 387 28.71 12.70 13.37
N LEU A 388 27.61 12.21 12.79
CA LEU A 388 26.63 13.01 12.05
C LEU A 388 25.32 13.10 12.86
N PRO A 389 25.31 13.82 14.00
CA PRO A 389 24.09 14.01 14.76
C PRO A 389 23.20 15.02 14.02
N PHE A 390 22.34 14.52 13.13
CA PHE A 390 21.22 15.30 12.66
C PHE A 390 20.33 15.66 13.86
N THR A 391 19.74 16.84 13.85
CA THR A 391 18.71 17.18 14.84
C THR A 391 17.61 16.13 14.78
N GLU A 392 17.09 15.73 15.95
CA GLU A 392 15.91 14.87 16.01
C GLU A 392 14.85 15.50 15.08
N HIS A 393 14.42 14.75 14.06
CA HIS A 393 13.41 15.16 13.06
C HIS A 393 13.90 16.00 11.88
N SER A 394 15.21 16.07 11.61
CA SER A 394 15.70 16.67 10.38
C SER A 394 15.14 15.93 9.15
N THR A 395 14.66 16.68 8.15
CA THR A 395 14.24 16.12 6.85
C THR A 395 15.36 15.29 6.21
N ALA A 396 16.62 15.69 6.45
CA ALA A 396 17.79 14.94 6.00
C ALA A 396 17.87 13.52 6.57
N GLU A 397 17.65 13.35 7.88
CA GLU A 397 17.66 12.04 8.54
C GLU A 397 16.62 11.12 7.91
N GLN A 398 15.42 11.64 7.68
CA GLN A 398 14.31 10.86 7.10
C GLN A 398 14.61 10.40 5.68
N VAL A 399 15.20 11.28 4.85
CA VAL A 399 15.61 10.93 3.48
C VAL A 399 16.69 9.85 3.49
N ILE A 400 17.69 9.95 4.39
CA ILE A 400 18.74 8.93 4.53
C ILE A 400 18.15 7.59 4.96
N VAL A 401 17.20 7.61 5.90
CA VAL A 401 16.43 6.43 6.31
C VAL A 401 15.71 5.81 5.12
N ALA A 402 14.97 6.62 4.35
CA ALA A 402 14.20 6.14 3.20
C ALA A 402 15.10 5.50 2.14
N LEU A 403 16.21 6.15 1.79
CA LEU A 403 17.19 5.64 0.84
C LEU A 403 17.80 4.31 1.30
N THR A 404 18.16 4.20 2.57
CA THR A 404 18.76 2.98 3.12
C THR A 404 17.76 1.83 3.19
N LEU A 405 16.56 2.09 3.71
CA LEU A 405 15.49 1.10 3.77
C LEU A 405 15.11 0.59 2.39
N MET A 406 15.11 1.48 1.41
CA MET A 406 14.86 1.15 0.01
C MET A 406 15.94 0.25 -0.59
N LEU A 407 17.23 0.58 -0.41
CA LEU A 407 18.32 -0.27 -0.90
C LEU A 407 18.28 -1.68 -0.27
N VAL A 408 18.06 -1.75 1.04
CA VAL A 408 17.94 -3.03 1.76
C VAL A 408 16.71 -3.80 1.29
N SER A 409 15.56 -3.15 1.17
CA SER A 409 14.32 -3.80 0.73
C SER A 409 14.44 -4.33 -0.70
N PHE A 410 15.07 -3.61 -1.62
CA PHE A 410 15.32 -4.13 -2.97
C PHE A 410 16.25 -5.33 -2.97
N ALA A 411 17.34 -5.29 -2.19
CA ALA A 411 18.22 -6.45 -2.05
C ALA A 411 17.46 -7.68 -1.52
N PHE A 412 16.56 -7.48 -0.54
CA PHE A 412 15.69 -8.55 -0.04
C PHE A 412 14.71 -9.06 -1.09
N ILE A 413 14.07 -8.17 -1.87
CA ILE A 413 13.16 -8.56 -2.95
C ILE A 413 13.91 -9.42 -3.98
N PHE A 414 15.12 -9.05 -4.41
CA PHE A 414 15.92 -9.88 -5.32
C PHE A 414 16.29 -11.25 -4.74
N VAL A 415 16.58 -11.32 -3.44
CA VAL A 415 16.89 -12.59 -2.79
C VAL A 415 15.64 -13.48 -2.70
N LEU A 416 14.49 -12.90 -2.37
CA LEU A 416 13.22 -13.60 -2.28
C LEU A 416 12.75 -14.11 -3.64
N ASP A 417 12.90 -13.28 -4.66
CA ASP A 417 12.61 -13.61 -6.05
C ASP A 417 13.49 -14.76 -6.57
N TYR A 418 14.80 -14.72 -6.28
CA TYR A 418 15.67 -15.87 -6.54
C TYR A 418 15.19 -17.16 -5.86
N PHE A 419 14.54 -17.08 -4.68
CA PHE A 419 13.94 -18.25 -4.04
C PHE A 419 12.63 -18.69 -4.70
N GLU A 420 11.85 -17.77 -5.27
CA GLU A 420 10.60 -18.06 -6.00
C GLU A 420 10.88 -18.81 -7.31
N ASP A 421 11.99 -18.49 -7.98
CA ASP A 421 12.41 -19.13 -9.24
C ASP A 421 12.98 -20.55 -9.08
N LEU A 422 13.20 -21.02 -7.84
CA LEU A 422 13.72 -22.37 -7.62
C LEU A 422 12.59 -23.40 -7.79
N ASP A 423 12.79 -24.39 -8.67
CA ASP A 423 11.85 -25.53 -8.83
C ASP A 423 11.53 -26.31 -7.52
N ALA A 424 12.30 -26.05 -6.45
CA ALA A 424 12.11 -26.64 -5.13
C ALA A 424 11.03 -25.93 -4.29
N THR A 425 10.65 -24.69 -4.61
CA THR A 425 9.53 -23.99 -3.97
C THR A 425 8.22 -24.44 -4.63
N GLY A 426 7.23 -24.77 -3.79
CA GLY A 426 5.88 -25.05 -4.30
C GLY A 426 5.05 -23.77 -4.37
N GLU A 427 3.94 -23.78 -5.10
CA GLU A 427 3.04 -22.61 -5.30
C GLU A 427 2.62 -21.87 -4.01
N VAL A 428 2.62 -22.57 -2.87
CA VAL A 428 2.31 -21.96 -1.57
C VAL A 428 3.47 -21.09 -1.08
N ALA A 429 4.71 -21.54 -1.25
CA ALA A 429 5.91 -20.77 -0.92
C ALA A 429 6.01 -19.52 -1.80
N ASP A 430 5.74 -19.64 -3.10
CA ASP A 430 5.75 -18.51 -4.03
C ASP A 430 4.71 -17.45 -3.65
N ARG A 431 3.50 -17.89 -3.25
CA ARG A 431 2.47 -16.97 -2.72
C ARG A 431 2.91 -16.26 -1.44
N CYS A 432 3.61 -16.95 -0.55
CA CYS A 432 4.19 -16.35 0.65
C CYS A 432 5.26 -15.32 0.31
N ILE A 433 6.19 -15.66 -0.60
CA ILE A 433 7.26 -14.79 -1.07
C ILE A 433 6.67 -13.52 -1.66
N ARG A 434 5.70 -13.63 -2.59
CA ARG A 434 4.99 -12.49 -3.18
C ARG A 434 4.30 -11.61 -2.14
N SER A 435 3.70 -12.20 -1.11
CA SER A 435 3.08 -11.44 -0.01
C SER A 435 4.11 -10.63 0.78
N ILE A 436 5.30 -11.19 1.03
CA ILE A 436 6.40 -10.51 1.75
C ILE A 436 7.01 -9.41 0.86
N SER A 437 7.29 -9.70 -0.41
CA SER A 437 7.80 -8.73 -1.38
C SER A 437 6.85 -7.53 -1.55
N THR A 438 5.54 -7.79 -1.58
CA THR A 438 4.52 -6.73 -1.58
C THR A 438 4.61 -5.87 -0.32
N ALA A 439 4.75 -6.47 0.86
CA ALA A 439 4.87 -5.74 2.11
C ALA A 439 6.16 -4.90 2.17
N LEU A 440 7.28 -5.41 1.66
CA LEU A 440 8.54 -4.66 1.50
C LEU A 440 8.38 -3.50 0.50
N GLY A 441 7.67 -3.71 -0.60
CA GLY A 441 7.34 -2.64 -1.53
C GLY A 441 6.58 -1.50 -0.85
N ILE A 442 5.55 -1.84 -0.06
CA ILE A 442 4.78 -0.87 0.72
C ILE A 442 5.65 -0.15 1.76
N LEU A 443 6.54 -0.85 2.45
CA LEU A 443 7.53 -0.29 3.37
C LEU A 443 8.37 0.82 2.71
N ILE A 444 8.84 0.59 1.49
CA ILE A 444 9.57 1.61 0.71
C ILE A 444 8.70 2.86 0.54
N GLY A 445 7.44 2.68 0.11
CA GLY A 445 6.49 3.77 -0.07
C GLY A 445 6.30 4.62 1.19
N PHE A 446 6.11 4.00 2.35
CA PHE A 446 5.94 4.71 3.63
C PHE A 446 7.20 5.44 4.09
N SER A 447 8.38 4.88 3.83
CA SER A 447 9.62 5.58 4.18
C SER A 447 9.78 6.91 3.41
N TRP A 448 9.35 6.92 2.15
CA TRP A 448 9.32 8.13 1.32
C TRP A 448 8.18 9.08 1.67
N GLU A 449 7.01 8.57 2.08
CA GLU A 449 5.91 9.39 2.57
C GLU A 449 6.34 10.28 3.74
N HIS A 450 7.01 9.72 4.76
CA HIS A 450 7.53 10.51 5.88
C HIS A 450 8.50 11.61 5.43
N SER A 451 9.45 11.25 4.56
CA SER A 451 10.43 12.20 4.04
C SER A 451 9.76 13.37 3.31
N PHE A 452 8.70 13.05 2.56
CA PHE A 452 7.91 14.03 1.83
C PHE A 452 7.05 14.89 2.74
N GLU A 453 6.40 14.31 3.76
CA GLU A 453 5.62 15.03 4.75
C GLU A 453 6.48 16.11 5.45
N SER A 454 7.70 15.76 5.82
CA SER A 454 8.66 16.73 6.39
C SER A 454 9.03 17.82 5.41
N GLY A 455 9.29 17.47 4.14
CA GLY A 455 9.57 18.45 3.09
C GLY A 455 8.40 19.41 2.87
N VAL A 456 7.17 18.91 2.80
CA VAL A 456 5.95 19.73 2.68
C VAL A 456 5.75 20.60 3.90
N THR A 457 6.05 20.10 5.10
CA THR A 457 5.97 20.87 6.33
C THR A 457 6.93 22.05 6.31
N VAL A 458 8.20 21.83 6.01
CA VAL A 458 9.21 22.90 5.89
C VAL A 458 8.82 23.91 4.80
N LEU A 459 8.38 23.44 3.64
CA LEU A 459 7.90 24.33 2.58
C LEU A 459 6.68 25.14 3.02
N SER A 460 5.75 24.55 3.77
CA SER A 460 4.55 25.24 4.23
C SER A 460 4.83 26.32 5.29
N THR A 461 5.91 26.17 6.07
CA THR A 461 6.29 27.12 7.12
C THR A 461 7.23 28.22 6.61
N GLU A 462 8.18 27.87 5.75
CA GLU A 462 9.21 28.81 5.30
C GLU A 462 8.78 29.69 4.13
N LEU A 463 7.82 29.25 3.32
CA LEU A 463 7.40 29.95 2.12
C LEU A 463 6.40 31.10 2.44
N LYS A 464 6.86 32.04 3.27
CA LYS A 464 6.13 33.23 3.75
C LYS A 464 5.67 34.15 2.63
N VAL A 465 6.37 34.13 1.48
CA VAL A 465 6.12 35.04 0.34
C VAL A 465 4.79 34.78 -0.37
N LEU A 466 4.28 33.55 -0.36
CA LEU A 466 2.95 33.22 -0.90
C LEU A 466 1.88 33.10 0.19
N ALA A 467 2.26 33.08 1.47
CA ALA A 467 1.39 32.74 2.58
C ALA A 467 1.12 33.93 3.52
N SER A 468 0.12 34.75 3.17
CA SER A 468 -0.72 35.38 4.20
C SER A 468 -1.76 34.39 4.77
N SER A 469 -1.67 33.10 4.41
CA SER A 469 -2.62 32.04 4.70
C SER A 469 -2.08 31.05 5.72
N ASN A 470 -2.99 30.41 6.47
CA ASN A 470 -2.71 29.36 7.45
C ASN A 470 -1.83 28.23 6.83
N PRO A 471 -0.77 27.73 7.51
CA PRO A 471 0.07 26.62 7.05
C PRO A 471 -0.71 25.39 6.57
N ALA A 472 -1.84 25.06 7.21
CA ALA A 472 -2.72 23.97 6.79
C ALA A 472 -3.24 24.14 5.35
N THR A 473 -3.59 25.37 4.96
CA THR A 473 -4.02 25.68 3.59
C THR A 473 -2.88 25.49 2.59
N MET A 474 -1.66 25.88 2.96
CA MET A 474 -0.50 25.69 2.08
C MET A 474 -0.19 24.20 1.88
N ARG A 475 -0.23 23.40 2.94
CA ARG A 475 -0.09 21.94 2.85
C ARG A 475 -1.14 21.34 1.91
N MET A 476 -2.39 21.79 2.00
CA MET A 476 -3.46 21.36 1.09
C MET A 476 -3.19 21.73 -0.37
N VAL A 477 -2.79 22.96 -0.63
CA VAL A 477 -2.46 23.42 -2.00
C VAL A 477 -1.32 22.59 -2.60
N LEU A 478 -0.23 22.39 -1.86
CA LEU A 478 0.90 21.58 -2.31
C LEU A 478 0.49 20.12 -2.57
N SER A 479 -0.28 19.53 -1.66
CA SER A 479 -0.75 18.14 -1.74
C SER A 479 -1.66 17.92 -2.95
N VAL A 480 -2.59 18.85 -3.20
CA VAL A 480 -3.47 18.82 -4.38
C VAL A 480 -2.68 19.04 -5.66
N ALA A 481 -1.72 19.98 -5.66
CA ALA A 481 -0.88 20.23 -6.83
C ALA A 481 -0.09 18.98 -7.24
N VAL A 482 0.56 18.32 -6.28
CA VAL A 482 1.31 17.07 -6.52
C VAL A 482 0.37 15.96 -6.99
N SER A 483 -0.75 15.75 -6.29
CA SER A 483 -1.71 14.69 -6.62
C SER A 483 -2.35 14.90 -8.00
N SER A 484 -2.57 16.15 -8.42
CA SER A 484 -3.12 16.47 -9.75
C SER A 484 -2.22 16.05 -10.91
N VAL A 485 -0.90 15.92 -10.66
CA VAL A 485 0.07 15.43 -11.64
C VAL A 485 0.25 13.91 -11.52
N VAL A 486 0.40 13.41 -10.29
CA VAL A 486 0.73 12.00 -10.04
C VAL A 486 -0.44 11.08 -10.38
N ILE A 487 -1.67 11.38 -9.94
CA ILE A 487 -2.82 10.47 -10.11
C ILE A 487 -3.14 10.22 -11.60
N PRO A 488 -3.21 11.22 -12.49
CA PRO A 488 -3.46 10.98 -13.91
C PRO A 488 -2.34 10.18 -14.59
N ALA A 489 -1.08 10.45 -14.23
CA ALA A 489 0.07 9.72 -14.76
C ALA A 489 0.08 8.26 -14.28
N TRP A 490 -0.16 8.04 -12.99
CA TRP A 490 -0.28 6.72 -12.36
C TRP A 490 -1.37 5.88 -13.05
N ARG A 491 -2.59 6.41 -13.15
CA ARG A 491 -3.71 5.71 -13.80
C ARG A 491 -3.39 5.33 -15.25
N LYS A 492 -2.86 6.28 -16.03
CA LYS A 492 -2.69 6.08 -17.48
C LYS A 492 -1.51 5.17 -17.82
N HIS A 493 -0.39 5.32 -17.13
CA HIS A 493 0.87 4.69 -17.51
C HIS A 493 1.25 3.50 -16.64
N ILE A 494 0.92 3.53 -15.35
CA ILE A 494 1.34 2.50 -14.40
C ILE A 494 0.24 1.44 -14.28
N VAL A 495 -0.98 1.83 -13.91
CA VAL A 495 -2.10 0.88 -13.72
C VAL A 495 -2.40 0.11 -15.01
N GLY A 496 -2.43 0.80 -16.15
CA GLY A 496 -2.62 0.14 -17.45
C GLY A 496 -1.49 -0.83 -17.82
N LYS A 497 -0.26 -0.55 -17.38
CA LYS A 497 0.89 -1.45 -17.62
C LYS A 497 0.83 -2.67 -16.71
N VAL A 498 0.50 -2.49 -15.43
CA VAL A 498 0.25 -3.59 -14.49
C VAL A 498 -0.81 -4.53 -15.05
N HIS A 499 -1.98 -3.99 -15.42
CA HIS A 499 -3.08 -4.83 -15.87
C HIS A 499 -2.76 -5.63 -17.15
N LYS A 500 -1.99 -5.02 -18.06
CA LYS A 500 -1.51 -5.71 -19.25
C LYS A 500 -0.57 -6.87 -18.92
N LEU A 501 0.37 -6.66 -18.00
CA LEU A 501 1.32 -7.70 -17.59
C LEU A 501 0.65 -8.83 -16.82
N GLU A 502 -0.35 -8.52 -16.00
CA GLU A 502 -1.18 -9.53 -15.34
C GLU A 502 -1.87 -10.41 -16.37
N LEU A 503 -2.49 -9.81 -17.39
CA LEU A 503 -3.15 -10.54 -18.47
C LEU A 503 -2.16 -11.49 -19.18
N GLU A 504 -0.96 -11.01 -19.53
CA GLU A 504 0.09 -11.81 -20.16
C GLU A 504 0.54 -12.98 -19.27
N HIS A 505 0.68 -12.76 -17.96
CA HIS A 505 1.02 -13.79 -16.97
C HIS A 505 -0.10 -14.85 -16.85
N TYR A 506 -1.36 -14.43 -16.80
CA TYR A 506 -2.51 -15.35 -16.77
C TYR A 506 -2.60 -16.21 -18.05
N GLU A 507 -2.47 -15.58 -19.23
CA GLU A 507 -2.50 -16.28 -20.52
C GLU A 507 -1.39 -17.33 -20.62
N ARG A 508 -0.20 -17.03 -20.11
CA ARG A 508 0.94 -17.96 -20.08
C ARG A 508 0.68 -19.18 -19.20
N ASN A 509 0.08 -18.95 -18.03
CA ASN A 509 -0.17 -20.00 -17.05
C ASN A 509 -1.43 -20.82 -17.34
N GLY A 510 -2.11 -20.56 -18.47
CA GLY A 510 -3.31 -21.29 -18.86
C GLY A 510 -4.50 -21.07 -17.92
N MET A 511 -4.47 -20.00 -17.13
CA MET A 511 -5.55 -19.64 -16.20
C MET A 511 -6.61 -18.83 -16.95
N GLU A 512 -7.88 -19.22 -16.88
CA GLU A 512 -8.98 -18.36 -17.36
C GLU A 512 -9.04 -17.11 -16.49
N LEU A 513 -8.91 -15.93 -17.10
CA LEU A 513 -9.05 -14.65 -16.41
C LEU A 513 -10.51 -14.48 -15.97
N THR A 514 -10.82 -14.89 -14.74
CA THR A 514 -12.16 -14.73 -14.13
C THR A 514 -12.49 -13.29 -13.76
N SER A 515 -11.91 -12.28 -14.43
CA SER A 515 -12.25 -10.90 -14.10
C SER A 515 -13.71 -10.65 -14.46
N GLN A 516 -14.56 -10.55 -13.44
CA GLN A 516 -16.01 -10.45 -13.60
C GLN A 516 -16.42 -9.22 -14.40
N LEU A 517 -15.56 -8.18 -14.43
CA LEU A 517 -15.68 -7.03 -15.33
C LEU A 517 -15.49 -7.38 -16.81
N ALA A 518 -14.54 -8.27 -17.16
CA ALA A 518 -14.42 -8.79 -18.52
C ALA A 518 -15.63 -9.66 -18.86
N TRP A 519 -16.08 -10.50 -17.91
CA TRP A 519 -17.31 -11.25 -18.06
C TRP A 519 -18.55 -10.35 -18.18
N LEU A 520 -18.62 -9.20 -17.50
CA LEU A 520 -19.68 -8.20 -17.64
C LEU A 520 -19.72 -7.62 -19.06
N LEU A 521 -18.55 -7.28 -19.59
CA LEU A 521 -18.39 -6.77 -20.95
C LEU A 521 -18.68 -7.84 -22.01
N GLU A 522 -18.48 -9.11 -21.68
CA GLU A 522 -18.70 -10.25 -22.57
C GLU A 522 -20.13 -10.80 -22.47
N SER A 523 -20.73 -10.86 -21.29
CA SER A 523 -22.11 -11.30 -21.02
C SER A 523 -23.16 -10.34 -21.60
N SER A 524 -22.81 -9.07 -21.82
CA SER A 524 -23.66 -8.14 -22.58
C SER A 524 -23.91 -8.62 -24.02
N HIS A 525 -23.08 -9.51 -24.57
CA HIS A 525 -23.31 -10.15 -25.87
C HIS A 525 -24.46 -11.17 -25.89
N GLY A 526 -24.96 -11.58 -24.71
CA GLY A 526 -25.83 -12.75 -24.55
C GLY A 526 -27.34 -12.51 -24.62
N LYS A 527 -27.86 -11.75 -25.59
CA LYS A 527 -29.31 -11.82 -25.94
C LYS A 527 -29.64 -12.86 -27.02
N GLN A 528 -28.64 -13.54 -27.59
CA GLN A 528 -28.91 -14.79 -28.31
C GLN A 528 -28.84 -15.95 -27.33
N GLN A 529 -29.96 -16.67 -27.21
CA GLN A 529 -30.07 -17.93 -26.47
C GLN A 529 -28.83 -18.81 -26.70
N PRO A 530 -28.39 -19.61 -25.71
CA PRO A 530 -27.25 -20.51 -25.85
C PRO A 530 -27.57 -21.65 -26.84
N GLY A 531 -27.50 -21.35 -28.13
CA GLY A 531 -27.66 -22.28 -29.23
C GLY A 531 -26.33 -22.95 -29.57
N ARG A 532 -25.94 -23.99 -28.81
CA ARG A 532 -25.01 -25.08 -29.21
C ARG A 532 -23.62 -24.74 -29.82
N HIS A 533 -23.22 -23.48 -29.97
CA HIS A 533 -22.00 -23.12 -30.72
C HIS A 533 -20.76 -22.83 -29.87
N GLY A 534 -20.91 -22.58 -28.56
CA GLY A 534 -19.77 -22.38 -27.64
C GLY A 534 -18.87 -23.62 -27.49
N THR A 535 -19.39 -24.82 -27.73
CA THR A 535 -18.62 -26.07 -27.63
C THR A 535 -17.67 -26.33 -28.80
N LYS A 536 -17.76 -25.58 -29.90
CA LYS A 536 -16.91 -25.80 -31.08
C LYS A 536 -15.55 -25.09 -31.01
N VAL A 537 -15.45 -23.97 -30.29
CA VAL A 537 -14.18 -23.22 -30.19
C VAL A 537 -13.22 -23.92 -29.22
N VAL A 538 -13.72 -24.40 -28.07
CA VAL A 538 -12.94 -25.20 -27.11
C VAL A 538 -12.48 -26.54 -27.72
N ARG A 539 -13.31 -27.20 -28.53
CA ARG A 539 -12.91 -28.44 -29.24
C ARG A 539 -11.82 -28.23 -30.29
N ARG A 540 -11.68 -27.04 -30.89
CA ARG A 540 -10.61 -26.78 -31.87
C ARG A 540 -9.26 -26.54 -31.20
N MET A 541 -9.23 -26.00 -29.98
CA MET A 541 -7.99 -25.87 -29.21
C MET A 541 -7.56 -27.20 -28.56
N GLN A 542 -8.49 -28.01 -28.04
CA GLN A 542 -8.17 -29.35 -27.54
C GLN A 542 -7.74 -30.34 -28.64
N ALA A 543 -8.22 -30.17 -29.88
CA ALA A 543 -7.76 -30.98 -31.01
C ALA A 543 -6.34 -30.62 -31.49
N ALA A 544 -5.81 -29.45 -31.11
CA ALA A 544 -4.46 -29.01 -31.48
C ALA A 544 -3.38 -29.47 -30.48
N VAL A 545 -3.76 -30.04 -29.32
CA VAL A 545 -2.84 -30.41 -28.22
C VAL A 545 -2.91 -31.92 -27.89
N SER A 546 -3.30 -32.76 -28.84
CA SER A 546 -3.14 -34.22 -28.64
C SER A 546 -1.73 -34.68 -29.03
N PRO A 547 -0.96 -35.31 -28.11
CA PRO A 547 0.31 -35.92 -28.46
C PRO A 547 0.06 -37.17 -29.30
N GLY A 548 0.50 -37.12 -30.56
CA GLY A 548 0.39 -38.23 -31.51
C GLY A 548 1.06 -39.50 -30.96
N HIS A 549 0.25 -40.53 -30.70
CA HIS A 549 0.71 -41.91 -30.61
C HIS A 549 1.22 -42.34 -31.99
N GLY A 550 2.53 -42.59 -32.11
CA GLY A 550 3.12 -43.17 -33.31
C GLY A 550 2.90 -44.69 -33.35
N PRO A 551 2.52 -45.28 -34.49
CA PRO A 551 2.66 -46.70 -34.71
C PRO A 551 4.06 -46.98 -35.27
N ASN A 552 4.83 -47.78 -34.53
CA ASN A 552 5.96 -48.51 -35.09
C ASN A 552 5.42 -49.56 -36.06
N ASP A 553 5.78 -49.46 -37.34
CA ASP A 553 6.11 -50.62 -38.16
C ASP A 553 6.79 -50.23 -39.49
N ALA A 554 7.82 -51.02 -39.80
CA ALA A 554 8.43 -51.30 -41.10
C ALA A 554 9.56 -50.41 -41.69
N PRO A 555 10.46 -51.03 -42.51
CA PRO A 555 11.88 -50.67 -42.60
C PRO A 555 12.31 -50.14 -43.98
N GLY A 556 13.51 -49.53 -43.99
CA GLY A 556 14.42 -49.60 -45.14
C GLY A 556 14.50 -48.37 -46.06
N GLY A 557 15.75 -47.91 -46.26
CA GLY A 557 16.26 -47.63 -47.61
C GLY A 557 16.18 -46.20 -48.15
N ALA A 558 17.29 -45.48 -47.97
CA ALA A 558 18.06 -44.77 -49.01
C ALA A 558 17.49 -43.53 -49.77
N GLN A 559 18.36 -42.50 -49.82
CA GLN A 559 18.44 -41.37 -50.79
C GLN A 559 17.32 -40.31 -50.71
N GLY A 560 17.56 -39.00 -50.69
CA GLY A 560 18.73 -38.14 -50.87
C GLY A 560 18.31 -36.66 -50.93
N SER A 561 19.30 -35.75 -50.99
CA SER A 561 19.20 -34.27 -51.23
C SER A 561 18.60 -33.45 -50.07
N ARG A 562 19.31 -32.55 -49.36
CA ARG A 562 20.16 -31.39 -49.71
C ARG A 562 19.38 -30.24 -50.37
N ALA A 563 19.37 -29.09 -49.67
CA ALA A 563 18.69 -27.79 -49.89
C ALA A 563 17.43 -27.68 -48.99
N GLU A 564 17.25 -26.73 -48.08
CA GLU A 564 17.63 -25.31 -48.06
C GLU A 564 17.92 -24.83 -46.62
N SER A 565 19.11 -24.27 -46.39
CA SER A 565 19.38 -23.39 -45.26
C SER A 565 19.66 -22.02 -45.83
N ARG A 566 18.70 -21.09 -45.73
CA ARG A 566 18.85 -19.62 -45.84
C ARG A 566 17.46 -18.97 -45.87
N MET A 567 16.90 -18.66 -44.71
CA MET A 567 15.93 -17.57 -44.54
C MET A 567 15.66 -17.43 -43.04
N PHE A 568 16.32 -16.48 -42.39
CA PHE A 568 15.85 -15.71 -41.23
C PHE A 568 17.01 -14.86 -40.71
N SER A 569 17.42 -13.88 -41.51
CA SER A 569 18.17 -12.72 -41.05
C SER A 569 18.06 -11.65 -42.13
N ARG A 570 17.00 -10.85 -42.05
CA ARG A 570 16.83 -9.52 -42.66
C ARG A 570 15.38 -9.09 -42.52
N GLU A 571 15.07 -8.38 -41.44
CA GLU A 571 14.03 -7.35 -41.42
C GLU A 571 14.10 -6.58 -40.09
N TYR A 572 15.02 -5.64 -39.99
CA TYR A 572 14.90 -4.51 -39.05
C TYR A 572 15.72 -3.34 -39.58
N THR A 573 15.27 -2.78 -40.70
CA THR A 573 15.65 -1.42 -41.11
C THR A 573 14.58 -0.91 -42.07
N ARG A 574 13.67 -0.06 -41.58
CA ARG A 574 13.16 1.16 -42.24
C ARG A 574 11.84 1.63 -41.62
N LEU A 575 11.65 2.95 -41.74
CA LEU A 575 10.49 3.79 -41.42
C LEU A 575 10.52 4.29 -39.97
N HIS A 576 10.67 5.59 -39.69
CA HIS A 576 10.01 6.74 -40.33
C HIS A 576 10.92 8.00 -40.43
N PRO A 577 10.52 9.00 -41.24
CA PRO A 577 11.30 10.15 -41.70
C PRO A 577 11.50 11.26 -40.67
#